data_AF-A0A6V8EPI3-F1
#
_entry.id   AF-A0A6V8EPI3-F1
#
_cell.length_a   1.000
_cell.length_b   1.000
_cell.length_c   1.000
_cell.angle_alpha   90.00
_cell.angle_beta   90.00
_cell.angle_gamma   90.00
#
_symmetry.space_group_name_H-M   'P 1'
#
loop_
_entity.id
_entity.type
_entity.pdbx_description
1 polymer ?
#
loop_
_entity_poly.entity_id
_entity_poly.type
_entity_poly.pdbx_seq_one_letter_code
_entity_poly.pdbx_strand_id
1 'polypeptide(L)'
;MSTSKKNKNIWSLTLVRSGGYTINDELEDAIFSFGRTAEEVKTFPKHRIPKGLVNLLKRTNLDEEALETGFFIEISSKLVNQKDWFKFENIISSQSKSSCPHSSSVRGVFSIVDGFDTFELNTFPWAGSMPNQLWIRPSPLDDMTLAWVLSQDKILRSDVNEQKTLHDFWELEISNPKPIEYLRLPPPPETPYNFFDEE
;
A
#
# COMPACT_ATOMS: atom_id res chain seq x y z
N MET A 1 -16.41 27.16 -1.39
CA MET A 1 -15.61 25.99 -1.83
C MET A 1 -14.14 26.37 -1.72
N SER A 2 -13.46 25.88 -0.69
CA SER A 2 -12.06 26.25 -0.43
C SER A 2 -11.17 25.41 -1.33
N THR A 3 -10.56 26.04 -2.34
CA THR A 3 -9.52 25.43 -3.17
C THR A 3 -8.28 25.20 -2.30
N SER A 4 -8.22 24.03 -1.66
CA SER A 4 -7.02 23.60 -0.94
C SER A 4 -5.87 23.53 -1.95
N LYS A 5 -4.86 24.38 -1.77
CA LYS A 5 -3.60 24.30 -2.53
C LYS A 5 -3.07 22.86 -2.40
N LYS A 6 -3.16 22.06 -3.47
CA LYS A 6 -2.49 20.76 -3.53
C LYS A 6 -1.02 20.97 -3.17
N ASN A 7 -0.63 20.48 -2.00
CA ASN A 7 0.73 20.59 -1.52
C ASN A 7 1.58 19.68 -2.41
N LYS A 8 2.48 20.25 -3.22
CA LYS A 8 3.35 19.51 -4.15
C LYS A 8 4.22 18.43 -3.47
N ASN A 9 4.29 18.43 -2.14
CA ASN A 9 5.08 17.48 -1.35
C ASN A 9 4.23 16.34 -0.73
N ILE A 10 2.95 16.26 -1.07
CA ILE A 10 2.04 15.20 -0.62
C ILE A 10 1.65 14.38 -1.84
N TRP A 11 1.75 13.07 -1.73
CA TRP A 11 1.23 12.13 -2.72
C TRP A 11 0.37 11.09 -2.03
N SER A 12 -0.55 10.49 -2.77
CA SER A 12 -1.52 9.53 -2.26
C SER A 12 -1.39 8.15 -2.90
N LEU A 13 -1.72 7.12 -2.15
CA LEU A 13 -1.91 5.78 -2.66
C LEU A 13 -3.32 5.31 -2.29
N THR A 14 -4.03 4.80 -3.27
CA THR A 14 -5.35 4.19 -3.10
C THR A 14 -5.16 2.71 -2.86
N LEU A 15 -5.82 2.16 -1.84
CA LEU A 15 -5.88 0.74 -1.57
C LEU A 15 -7.34 0.31 -1.53
N VAL A 16 -7.67 -0.73 -2.29
CA VAL A 16 -9.02 -1.29 -2.40
C VAL A 16 -8.97 -2.73 -1.94
N ARG A 17 -9.88 -3.08 -1.04
CA ARG A 17 -10.01 -4.45 -0.54
C ARG A 17 -10.35 -5.40 -1.70
N SER A 18 -9.55 -6.45 -1.88
CA SER A 18 -9.62 -7.34 -3.06
C SER A 18 -9.49 -8.84 -2.75
N GLY A 19 -9.55 -9.23 -1.47
CA GLY A 19 -9.62 -10.62 -1.05
C GLY A 19 -8.77 -10.92 0.18
N GLY A 20 -8.44 -12.19 0.37
CA GLY A 20 -7.64 -12.68 1.51
C GLY A 20 -8.53 -13.12 2.66
N TYR A 21 -8.40 -14.39 3.08
CA TYR A 21 -8.99 -14.93 4.31
C TYR A 21 -8.24 -16.17 4.80
N THR A 22 -7.85 -16.15 6.08
CA THR A 22 -7.66 -17.33 6.92
C THR A 22 -8.38 -17.09 8.25
N ILE A 23 -9.46 -17.85 8.49
CA ILE A 23 -10.16 -18.15 9.76
C ILE A 23 -10.68 -16.95 10.62
N ASN A 24 -10.05 -15.76 10.65
CA ASN A 24 -10.33 -14.70 11.64
C ASN A 24 -10.67 -13.28 11.08
N ASP A 25 -10.86 -13.09 9.77
CA ASP A 25 -11.14 -11.75 9.18
C ASP A 25 -10.17 -10.64 9.64
N GLU A 26 -8.89 -10.99 9.76
CA GLU A 26 -7.88 -10.07 10.27
C GLU A 26 -7.29 -9.22 9.13
N LEU A 27 -7.18 -7.91 9.38
CA LEU A 27 -6.55 -6.94 8.48
C LEU A 27 -5.13 -7.33 8.02
N GLU A 28 -4.43 -8.16 8.80
CA GLU A 28 -3.09 -8.68 8.49
C GLU A 28 -3.08 -9.70 7.33
N ASP A 29 -4.19 -10.39 7.11
CA ASP A 29 -4.35 -11.40 6.05
C ASP A 29 -5.07 -10.86 4.82
N ALA A 30 -5.65 -9.66 4.92
CA ALA A 30 -6.36 -9.01 3.84
C ALA A 30 -5.43 -8.64 2.67
N ILE A 31 -5.96 -8.85 1.46
CA ILE A 31 -5.30 -8.57 0.18
C ILE A 31 -5.93 -7.32 -0.43
N PHE A 32 -5.08 -6.42 -0.91
CA PHE A 32 -5.45 -5.14 -1.47
C PHE A 32 -4.95 -5.01 -2.92
N SER A 33 -5.83 -4.54 -3.79
CA SER A 33 -5.43 -3.86 -5.02
C SER A 33 -4.98 -2.45 -4.67
N PHE A 34 -3.94 -1.92 -5.31
CA PHE A 34 -3.40 -0.61 -4.94
C PHE A 34 -2.79 0.12 -6.14
N GLY A 35 -2.79 1.45 -6.05
CA GLY A 35 -2.25 2.32 -7.09
C GLY A 35 -2.45 3.80 -6.79
N ARG A 36 -1.64 4.64 -7.43
CA ARG A 36 -1.76 6.10 -7.43
C ARG A 36 -2.84 6.56 -8.42
N THR A 37 -3.03 5.80 -9.49
CA THR A 37 -4.07 6.01 -10.52
C THR A 37 -5.04 4.83 -10.56
N ALA A 38 -6.20 5.05 -11.16
CA ALA A 38 -7.21 4.05 -11.43
C ALA A 38 -6.66 2.86 -12.23
N GLU A 39 -5.72 3.10 -13.14
CA GLU A 39 -5.10 2.05 -13.95
C GLU A 39 -4.09 1.23 -13.15
N GLU A 40 -3.25 1.88 -12.31
CA GLU A 40 -2.35 1.17 -11.41
C GLU A 40 -3.13 0.20 -10.49
N VAL A 41 -4.29 0.63 -9.94
CA VAL A 41 -5.13 -0.23 -9.08
C VAL A 41 -5.63 -1.48 -9.81
N LYS A 42 -5.90 -1.40 -11.12
CA LYS A 42 -6.37 -2.55 -11.92
C LYS A 42 -5.25 -3.49 -12.31
N THR A 43 -4.08 -2.95 -12.59
CA THR A 43 -2.99 -3.67 -13.26
C THR A 43 -1.98 -4.24 -12.28
N PHE A 44 -1.74 -3.57 -11.15
CA PHE A 44 -0.75 -4.02 -10.20
C PHE A 44 -1.17 -5.30 -9.49
N PRO A 45 -0.20 -6.21 -9.23
CA PRO A 45 -0.46 -7.41 -8.45
C PRO A 45 -1.00 -7.05 -7.06
N LYS A 46 -1.98 -7.79 -6.58
CA LYS A 46 -2.60 -7.58 -5.27
C LYS A 46 -1.66 -8.04 -4.16
N HIS A 47 -1.56 -7.29 -3.07
CA HIS A 47 -0.61 -7.55 -1.99
C HIS A 47 -1.27 -7.41 -0.61
N ARG A 48 -0.66 -8.01 0.40
CA ARG A 48 -0.98 -7.68 1.80
C ARG A 48 -0.36 -6.35 2.19
N ILE A 49 -0.99 -5.63 3.11
CA ILE A 49 -0.38 -4.42 3.64
C ILE A 49 0.67 -4.75 4.71
N PRO A 50 1.78 -4.01 4.77
CA PRO A 50 2.81 -4.21 5.78
C PRO A 50 2.27 -3.87 7.18
N LYS A 51 2.83 -4.54 8.20
CA LYS A 51 2.40 -4.37 9.61
C LYS A 51 2.42 -2.93 10.09
N GLY A 52 3.36 -2.11 9.60
CA GLY A 52 3.42 -0.68 9.91
C GLY A 52 2.13 0.06 9.53
N LEU A 53 1.50 -0.30 8.41
CA LEU A 53 0.21 0.26 8.00
C LEU A 53 -0.97 -0.38 8.73
N VAL A 54 -0.92 -1.68 9.03
CA VAL A 54 -1.95 -2.35 9.85
C VAL A 54 -2.07 -1.65 11.21
N ASN A 55 -0.95 -1.42 11.88
CA ASN A 55 -0.93 -0.75 13.18
C ASN A 55 -1.43 0.70 13.06
N LEU A 56 -1.05 1.41 12.00
CA LEU A 56 -1.53 2.77 11.72
C LEU A 56 -3.07 2.82 11.56
N LEU A 57 -3.67 1.86 10.86
CA LEU A 57 -5.12 1.77 10.68
C LEU A 57 -5.83 1.46 12.01
N LYS A 58 -5.33 0.49 12.78
CA LYS A 58 -5.86 0.16 14.11
C LYS A 58 -5.80 1.38 15.06
N ARG A 59 -4.71 2.15 15.04
CA ARG A 59 -4.55 3.37 15.86
C ARG A 59 -5.50 4.50 15.47
N THR A 60 -5.93 4.53 14.22
CA THR A 60 -6.84 5.56 13.68
C THR A 60 -8.29 5.09 13.63
N ASN A 61 -8.59 3.87 14.10
CA ASN A 61 -9.91 3.22 14.01
C ASN A 61 -10.45 3.17 12.57
N LEU A 62 -9.57 2.92 11.58
CA LEU A 62 -9.90 2.75 10.17
C LEU A 62 -9.78 1.30 9.70
N ASP A 63 -9.57 0.37 10.63
CA ASP A 63 -9.39 -1.05 10.34
C ASP A 63 -10.67 -1.72 9.81
N GLU A 64 -11.83 -1.44 10.40
CA GLU A 64 -13.12 -1.94 9.91
C GLU A 64 -13.42 -1.42 8.50
N GLU A 65 -13.24 -0.12 8.27
CA GLU A 65 -13.50 0.50 6.98
C GLU A 65 -12.52 0.03 5.88
N ALA A 66 -11.25 -0.18 6.25
CA ALA A 66 -10.26 -0.77 5.36
C ALA A 66 -10.60 -2.20 4.97
N LEU A 67 -11.22 -2.98 5.87
CA LEU A 67 -11.70 -4.33 5.59
C LEU A 67 -12.97 -4.34 4.72
N GLU A 68 -13.83 -3.34 4.85
CA GLU A 68 -15.07 -3.26 4.08
C GLU A 68 -14.83 -2.81 2.64
N THR A 69 -14.11 -1.70 2.45
CA THR A 69 -13.96 -1.07 1.12
C THR A 69 -12.50 -0.84 0.73
N GLY A 70 -11.67 -0.43 1.69
CA GLY A 70 -10.32 0.05 1.45
C GLY A 70 -10.10 1.44 2.05
N PHE A 71 -9.00 2.08 1.68
CA PHE A 71 -8.58 3.36 2.27
C PHE A 71 -7.59 4.08 1.36
N PHE A 72 -7.41 5.39 1.60
CA PHE A 72 -6.28 6.14 1.09
C PHE A 72 -5.18 6.22 2.14
N ILE A 73 -3.96 6.35 1.66
CA ILE A 73 -2.87 6.94 2.43
C ILE A 73 -2.34 8.15 1.70
N GLU A 74 -2.11 9.22 2.44
CA GLU A 74 -1.31 10.34 1.99
C GLU A 74 0.07 10.26 2.65
N ILE A 75 1.11 10.56 1.88
CA ILE A 75 2.50 10.43 2.29
C ILE A 75 3.20 11.77 2.03
N SER A 76 4.04 12.19 2.97
CA SER A 76 4.92 13.34 2.79
C SER A 76 6.31 13.07 3.36
N SER A 77 7.34 13.55 2.66
CA SER A 77 8.72 13.56 3.15
C SER A 77 9.03 14.79 4.01
N LYS A 78 8.08 15.71 4.15
CA LYS A 78 8.22 16.94 4.96
C LYS A 78 7.19 16.94 6.09
N LEU A 79 7.52 17.64 7.16
CA LEU A 79 6.58 17.86 8.26
C LEU A 79 5.30 18.51 7.73
N VAL A 80 4.16 17.92 8.09
CA VAL A 80 2.84 18.45 7.80
C VAL A 80 2.18 18.87 9.11
N ASN A 81 1.98 20.18 9.30
CA ASN A 81 1.32 20.73 10.49
C ASN A 81 -0.21 20.60 10.40
N GLN A 82 -0.70 19.39 10.16
CA GLN A 82 -2.12 19.06 10.11
C GLN A 82 -2.40 17.89 11.08
N LYS A 83 -3.67 17.71 11.43
CA LYS A 83 -4.10 16.58 12.26
C LYS A 83 -3.93 15.26 11.51
N ASP A 84 -3.77 14.20 12.29
CA ASP A 84 -3.79 12.80 11.84
C ASP A 84 -2.63 12.40 10.91
N TRP A 85 -1.53 13.15 10.97
CA TRP A 85 -0.25 12.77 10.34
C TRP A 85 0.65 12.09 11.36
N PHE A 86 1.09 10.88 11.03
CA PHE A 86 1.92 10.04 11.88
C PHE A 86 3.34 10.00 11.35
N LYS A 87 4.30 10.20 12.24
CA LYS A 87 5.72 10.23 11.90
C LYS A 87 6.29 8.81 11.88
N PHE A 88 7.00 8.52 10.80
CA PHE A 88 7.80 7.32 10.63
C PHE A 88 9.27 7.70 10.41
N GLU A 89 10.18 6.95 11.00
CA GLU A 89 11.62 7.15 10.89
C GLU A 89 12.25 6.04 10.07
N ASN A 90 13.20 6.43 9.22
CA ASN A 90 14.02 5.49 8.47
C ASN A 90 14.97 4.78 9.44
N ILE A 91 14.84 3.47 9.55
CA ILE A 91 15.69 2.65 10.42
C ILE A 91 16.86 2.00 9.66
N ILE A 92 16.65 1.69 8.38
CA ILE A 92 17.69 1.15 7.51
C ILE A 92 17.40 1.54 6.07
N SER A 93 18.46 1.89 5.35
CA SER A 93 18.44 2.09 3.91
C SER A 93 19.45 1.16 3.26
N SER A 94 19.02 0.41 2.27
CA SER A 94 19.87 -0.50 1.51
C SER A 94 19.90 -0.06 0.06
N GLN A 95 21.10 0.03 -0.50
CA GLN A 95 21.30 0.22 -1.92
C GLN A 95 21.74 -1.12 -2.50
N SER A 96 20.95 -1.65 -3.43
CA SER A 96 21.33 -2.88 -4.13
C SER A 96 22.59 -2.59 -4.95
N LYS A 97 23.67 -3.33 -4.66
CA LYS A 97 24.86 -3.37 -5.51
C LYS A 97 24.53 -4.25 -6.73
N SER A 98 23.73 -3.73 -7.65
CA SER A 98 23.56 -4.41 -8.93
C SER A 98 24.83 -4.20 -9.77
N SER A 99 25.24 -5.22 -10.53
CA SER A 99 26.36 -5.15 -11.47
C SER A 99 26.07 -4.22 -12.67
N CYS A 100 24.84 -3.69 -12.77
CA CYS A 100 24.44 -2.74 -13.81
C CYS A 100 24.60 -1.30 -13.28
N PRO A 101 25.45 -0.47 -13.91
CA PRO A 101 25.73 0.91 -13.47
C PRO A 101 24.48 1.82 -13.37
N HIS A 102 23.37 1.40 -13.97
CA HIS A 102 22.12 2.16 -14.05
C HIS A 102 21.00 1.55 -13.21
N SER A 103 21.25 0.54 -12.35
CA SER A 103 20.20 -0.20 -11.61
C SER A 103 20.42 -0.20 -10.09
N SER A 104 20.77 0.95 -9.52
CA SER A 104 20.91 1.12 -8.08
C SER A 104 19.54 1.33 -7.41
N SER A 105 18.74 0.27 -7.24
CA SER A 105 17.52 0.37 -6.44
C SER A 105 17.88 0.62 -4.98
N VAL A 106 17.39 1.73 -4.45
CA VAL A 106 17.49 2.07 -3.03
C VAL A 106 16.17 1.67 -2.38
N ARG A 107 16.25 1.02 -1.22
CA ARG A 107 15.09 0.64 -0.42
C ARG A 107 15.27 1.19 0.99
N GLY A 108 14.22 1.82 1.52
CA GLY A 108 14.18 2.31 2.89
C GLY A 108 13.16 1.53 3.68
N VAL A 109 13.51 1.15 4.90
CA VAL A 109 12.57 0.58 5.87
C VAL A 109 12.27 1.65 6.90
N PHE A 110 10.99 1.86 7.15
CA PHE A 110 10.48 2.88 8.07
C PHE A 110 9.72 2.23 9.21
N SER A 111 9.88 2.76 10.42
CA SER A 111 9.15 2.36 11.62
C SER A 111 8.42 3.55 12.23
N ILE A 112 7.27 3.32 12.85
CA ILE A 112 6.59 4.36 13.62
C ILE A 112 7.41 4.69 14.89
N VAL A 113 7.46 5.96 15.28
CA VAL A 113 8.36 6.46 16.35
C VAL A 113 8.19 5.76 17.70
N ASP A 114 6.99 5.27 17.99
CA ASP A 114 6.59 4.65 19.26
C ASP A 114 6.21 3.17 19.10
N GLY A 115 6.66 2.51 18.04
CA GLY A 115 6.31 1.11 17.74
C GLY A 115 7.42 0.33 17.04
N PHE A 116 7.16 -0.96 16.84
CA PHE A 116 8.12 -1.90 16.23
C PHE A 116 7.73 -2.31 14.81
N ASP A 117 6.53 -1.94 14.36
CA ASP A 117 6.02 -2.33 13.05
C ASP A 117 6.58 -1.43 11.94
N THR A 118 6.91 -2.07 10.82
CA THR A 118 7.62 -1.42 9.73
C THR A 118 6.91 -1.55 8.39
N PHE A 119 7.30 -0.70 7.44
CA PHE A 119 7.00 -0.85 6.03
C PHE A 119 8.22 -0.50 5.18
N GLU A 120 8.22 -0.96 3.93
CA GLU A 120 9.26 -0.63 2.96
C GLU A 120 8.79 0.47 2.01
N LEU A 121 9.65 1.46 1.75
CA LEU A 121 9.51 2.43 0.66
C LEU A 121 10.47 2.06 -0.47
N ASN A 122 9.94 1.91 -1.68
CA ASN A 122 10.76 1.76 -2.88
C ASN A 122 11.29 3.12 -3.35
N THR A 123 12.56 3.18 -3.77
CA THR A 123 13.13 4.36 -4.44
C THR A 123 14.01 3.93 -5.59
N PHE A 124 13.59 4.17 -6.84
CA PHE A 124 14.42 3.92 -8.01
C PHE A 124 13.86 4.53 -9.31
N PRO A 125 14.60 5.29 -10.13
CA PRO A 125 15.75 6.17 -9.87
C PRO A 125 15.32 7.62 -9.48
N TRP A 126 14.08 7.81 -9.03
CA TRP A 126 13.41 9.11 -8.97
C TRP A 126 13.75 10.02 -7.77
N ALA A 127 14.68 9.63 -6.90
CA ALA A 127 15.03 10.41 -5.72
C ALA A 127 16.55 10.57 -5.56
N GLY A 128 17.00 11.80 -5.29
CA GLY A 128 18.41 12.09 -5.01
C GLY A 128 18.92 11.51 -3.69
N SER A 129 18.03 11.22 -2.73
CA SER A 129 18.35 10.54 -1.47
C SER A 129 17.09 9.99 -0.82
N MET A 130 17.23 8.89 -0.07
CA MET A 130 16.16 8.35 0.79
C MET A 130 15.83 9.34 1.92
N PRO A 131 14.55 9.68 2.18
CA PRO A 131 14.20 10.52 3.31
C PRO A 131 14.48 9.83 4.64
N ASN A 132 14.96 10.59 5.63
CA ASN A 132 15.16 10.09 6.99
C ASN A 132 13.83 9.91 7.74
N GLN A 133 12.79 10.62 7.32
CA GLN A 133 11.48 10.63 7.97
C GLN A 133 10.37 10.74 6.94
N LEU A 134 9.26 10.08 7.21
CA LEU A 134 8.02 10.19 6.46
C LEU A 134 6.88 10.56 7.41
N TRP A 135 5.90 11.25 6.86
CA TRP A 135 4.64 11.53 7.50
C TRP A 135 3.56 10.82 6.69
N ILE A 136 2.72 10.03 7.35
CA ILE A 136 1.63 9.29 6.70
C ILE A 136 0.32 9.61 7.39
N ARG A 137 -0.72 9.84 6.60
CA ARG A 137 -2.10 9.98 7.05
C ARG A 137 -3.00 8.99 6.32
N PRO A 138 -3.66 8.05 7.01
CA PRO A 138 -4.71 7.24 6.40
C PRO A 138 -6.04 8.01 6.36
N SER A 139 -6.90 7.71 5.40
CA SER A 139 -8.27 8.22 5.36
C SER A 139 -9.22 7.26 4.65
N PRO A 140 -10.53 7.33 4.94
CA PRO A 140 -11.60 6.73 4.14
C PRO A 140 -11.43 6.93 2.63
N LEU A 141 -11.94 6.00 1.82
CA LEU A 141 -12.14 6.27 0.40
C LEU A 141 -13.24 7.31 0.22
N ASP A 142 -13.07 8.21 -0.76
CA ASP A 142 -14.10 9.20 -1.10
C ASP A 142 -15.20 8.58 -1.96
N ASP A 143 -16.39 9.20 -1.94
CA ASP A 143 -17.58 8.73 -2.66
C ASP A 143 -17.33 8.51 -4.16
N MET A 144 -16.49 9.34 -4.78
CA MET A 144 -16.20 9.25 -6.21
C MET A 144 -15.35 8.02 -6.52
N THR A 145 -14.35 7.76 -5.69
CA THR A 145 -13.47 6.60 -5.78
C THR A 145 -14.22 5.32 -5.43
N LEU A 146 -15.08 5.33 -4.41
CA LEU A 146 -15.96 4.22 -4.08
C LEU A 146 -16.92 3.89 -5.22
N ALA A 147 -17.60 4.89 -5.79
CA ALA A 147 -18.48 4.68 -6.94
C ALA A 147 -17.73 4.09 -8.14
N TRP A 148 -16.50 4.55 -8.38
CA TRP A 148 -15.64 3.96 -9.40
C TRP A 148 -15.31 2.51 -9.07
N VAL A 149 -14.86 2.18 -7.86
CA VAL A 149 -14.55 0.80 -7.44
C VAL A 149 -15.75 -0.12 -7.66
N LEU A 150 -16.95 0.32 -7.26
CA LEU A 150 -18.20 -0.43 -7.44
C LEU A 150 -18.56 -0.64 -8.92
N SER A 151 -18.20 0.31 -9.79
CA SER A 151 -18.37 0.16 -11.24
C SER A 151 -17.37 -0.83 -11.87
N GLN A 152 -16.30 -1.20 -11.16
CA GLN A 152 -15.29 -2.13 -11.67
C GLN A 152 -15.66 -3.58 -11.31
N ASP A 153 -15.95 -4.39 -12.33
CA ASP A 153 -16.41 -5.77 -12.15
C ASP A 153 -15.36 -6.71 -11.52
N LYS A 154 -14.06 -6.40 -11.65
CA LYS A 154 -12.96 -7.34 -11.30
C LYS A 154 -12.17 -6.98 -10.04
N ILE A 155 -12.23 -5.73 -9.56
CA ILE A 155 -11.39 -5.28 -8.44
C ILE A 155 -11.87 -5.87 -7.12
N LEU A 156 -13.18 -5.95 -6.93
CA LEU A 156 -13.78 -6.54 -5.72
C LEU A 156 -13.86 -8.07 -5.76
N ARG A 157 -13.53 -8.69 -6.91
CA ARG A 157 -13.52 -10.14 -7.03
C ARG A 157 -12.25 -10.69 -6.38
N SER A 158 -12.42 -11.42 -5.28
CA SER A 158 -11.40 -12.36 -4.81
C SER A 158 -11.27 -13.47 -5.86
N ASP A 159 -10.06 -14.01 -6.03
CA ASP A 159 -9.89 -15.25 -6.78
C ASP A 159 -10.84 -16.30 -6.18
N VAL A 160 -11.46 -17.10 -7.05
CA VAL A 160 -12.39 -18.15 -6.63
C VAL A 160 -11.64 -19.01 -5.63
N ASN A 161 -12.13 -19.07 -4.39
CA ASN A 161 -11.71 -20.07 -3.44
C ASN A 161 -12.04 -21.44 -4.04
N GLU A 162 -11.11 -22.03 -4.79
CA GLU A 162 -11.21 -23.43 -5.16
C GLU A 162 -11.16 -24.23 -3.86
N GLN A 163 -12.32 -24.71 -3.43
CA GLN A 163 -12.40 -25.73 -2.41
C GLN A 163 -11.69 -26.96 -2.98
N LYS A 164 -10.45 -27.17 -2.55
CA LYS A 164 -9.69 -28.38 -2.89
C LYS A 164 -10.39 -29.59 -2.26
N THR A 165 -10.71 -30.56 -3.10
CA THR A 165 -11.27 -31.86 -2.70
C THR A 165 -10.16 -32.72 -2.07
N LEU A 166 -10.53 -33.71 -1.26
CA LEU A 166 -9.56 -34.66 -0.68
C LEU A 166 -8.71 -35.40 -1.74
N HIS A 167 -9.16 -35.48 -2.99
CA HIS A 167 -8.38 -36.05 -4.09
C HIS A 167 -7.25 -35.14 -4.56
N ASP A 168 -7.38 -33.82 -4.43
CA ASP A 168 -6.32 -32.85 -4.73
C ASP A 168 -5.16 -32.92 -3.72
N PHE A 169 -5.36 -33.65 -2.60
CA PHE A 169 -4.35 -33.94 -1.57
C PHE A 169 -3.68 -35.30 -1.75
N TRP A 170 -4.03 -36.10 -2.75
CA TRP A 170 -3.39 -37.39 -3.01
C TRP A 170 -2.01 -37.24 -3.72
N GLU A 171 -1.81 -36.15 -4.46
CA GLU A 171 -0.55 -35.81 -5.14
C GLU A 171 0.28 -34.78 -4.36
N LEU A 172 0.62 -35.05 -3.10
CA LEU A 172 1.42 -34.13 -2.29
C LEU A 172 2.92 -34.19 -2.64
N GLU A 173 3.30 -33.63 -3.79
CA GLU A 173 4.50 -32.80 -3.81
C GLU A 173 4.13 -31.49 -3.08
N ILE A 174 4.42 -31.44 -1.77
CA ILE A 174 4.18 -30.24 -0.96
C ILE A 174 5.02 -29.11 -1.56
N SER A 175 4.39 -28.30 -2.40
CA SER A 175 5.00 -27.09 -2.94
C SER A 175 5.36 -26.21 -1.75
N ASN A 176 6.60 -25.71 -1.71
CA ASN A 176 7.00 -24.74 -0.69
C ASN A 176 5.96 -23.60 -0.66
N PRO A 177 5.49 -23.18 0.54
CA PRO A 177 4.55 -22.08 0.62
C PRO A 177 5.13 -20.88 -0.11
N LYS A 178 4.35 -20.32 -1.04
CA LYS A 178 4.78 -19.11 -1.74
C LYS A 178 5.06 -18.03 -0.69
N PRO A 179 6.18 -17.30 -0.78
CA PRO A 179 6.46 -16.21 0.13
C PRO A 179 5.30 -15.23 0.15
N ILE A 180 4.89 -14.77 1.34
CA ILE A 180 3.87 -13.74 1.48
C ILE A 180 4.48 -12.43 0.97
N GLU A 181 3.89 -11.85 -0.07
CA GLU A 181 4.32 -10.56 -0.60
C GLU A 181 3.56 -9.42 0.07
N TYR A 182 4.32 -8.51 0.67
CA TYR A 182 3.80 -7.27 1.25
C TYR A 182 3.99 -6.11 0.28
N LEU A 183 3.00 -5.23 0.24
CA LEU A 183 3.06 -3.97 -0.49
C LEU A 183 4.27 -3.15 -0.02
N ARG A 184 4.98 -2.58 -0.99
CA ARG A 184 5.98 -1.54 -0.78
C ARG A 184 5.40 -0.21 -1.21
N LEU A 185 5.56 0.82 -0.39
CA LEU A 185 5.03 2.14 -0.71
C LEU A 185 5.77 2.75 -1.91
N PRO A 186 5.05 3.47 -2.78
CA PRO A 186 5.65 4.14 -3.93
C PRO A 186 6.41 5.39 -3.49
N PRO A 187 7.46 5.77 -4.23
CA PRO A 187 8.14 7.05 -4.04
C PRO A 187 7.23 8.23 -4.43
N PRO A 188 7.62 9.47 -4.08
CA PRO A 188 6.95 10.66 -4.57
C PRO A 188 6.83 10.65 -6.11
N PRO A 189 5.72 11.16 -6.68
CA PRO A 189 5.55 11.25 -8.12
C PRO A 189 6.47 12.30 -8.73
N GLU A 190 6.84 12.14 -10.01
CA GLU A 190 7.58 13.17 -10.76
C GLU A 190 6.68 14.36 -11.13
N THR A 191 5.45 14.04 -11.54
CA THR A 191 4.43 15.01 -11.97
C THR A 191 3.22 14.96 -11.05
N PRO A 192 2.52 16.08 -10.86
CA PRO A 192 1.22 16.06 -10.20
C PRO A 192 0.27 15.13 -10.94
N TYR A 193 -0.49 14.33 -10.20
CA TYR A 193 -1.50 13.43 -10.73
C TYR A 193 -2.82 13.56 -9.97
N ASN A 194 -3.86 12.98 -10.55
CA ASN A 194 -5.11 12.62 -9.93
C ASN A 194 -5.36 11.13 -10.12
N PHE A 195 -6.19 10.57 -9.25
CA PHE A 195 -6.58 9.18 -9.35
C PHE A 195 -7.22 8.82 -10.70
N PHE A 196 -8.00 9.74 -11.28
CA PHE A 196 -8.71 9.57 -12.55
C PHE A 196 -8.01 10.19 -13.76
N ASP A 197 -6.73 10.56 -13.63
CA ASP A 197 -5.98 10.98 -14.82
C ASP A 197 -5.79 9.76 -15.73
N GLU A 198 -6.00 9.95 -17.04
CA GLU A 198 -5.61 8.98 -18.06
C GLU A 198 -4.08 9.09 -18.26
N GLU A 199 -3.36 7.96 -18.27
CA GLU A 199 -1.91 7.93 -18.55
C GLU A 199 -1.59 8.33 -20.00
#